data_AF-A0A651EGG6-F1
#
_entry.id   AF-A0A651EGG6-F1
#
_cell.length_a   1.000
_cell.length_b   1.000
_cell.length_c   1.000
_cell.angle_alpha   90.00
_cell.angle_beta   90.00
_cell.angle_gamma   90.00
#
_symmetry.space_group_name_H-M   'P 1'
#
loop_
_entity.id
_entity.type
_entity.pdbx_description
1 polymer ?
#
loop_
_entity_poly.entity_id
_entity_poly.type
_entity_poly.pdbx_seq_one_letter_code
_entity_poly.pdbx_strand_id
1 'polypeptide(L)'
;MKQLADQLPDVLGPVRDFYVSALLEALATELDGGADVDPEPVDRDVDGRVRRRTPLNLPMRHDLRVRRAGRTALRGVPGVSGLRFAPVSGPITETVAARIAPFSWGAVEIVTRCAVSAPNWTPLRLWFLEWFQARYGEESPDLLGVAHRVEGPAPTQGGWRFTVDLGSASAPCFMAMLDAFGRAGCAEIRIGETETAL
;
A
#
# COMPACT_ATOMS: atom_id res chain seq x y z
N MET A 1 14.00 -6.96 -24.89
CA MET A 1 13.76 -6.98 -23.42
C MET A 1 12.42 -6.35 -23.16
N LYS A 2 11.49 -7.01 -22.46
CA LYS A 2 10.24 -6.35 -22.00
C LYS A 2 10.63 -5.23 -21.01
N GLN A 3 9.97 -4.08 -21.10
CA GLN A 3 10.15 -3.04 -20.08
C GLN A 3 9.50 -3.52 -18.78
N LEU A 4 9.97 -3.02 -17.63
CA LEU A 4 9.41 -3.41 -16.33
C LEU A 4 7.89 -3.13 -16.29
N ALA A 5 7.45 -2.02 -16.87
CA ALA A 5 6.04 -1.67 -17.02
C ALA A 5 5.21 -2.75 -17.71
N ASP A 6 5.77 -3.50 -18.68
CA ASP A 6 5.07 -4.56 -19.40
C ASP A 6 4.90 -5.85 -18.58
N GLN A 7 5.69 -6.00 -17.51
CA GLN A 7 5.68 -7.18 -16.63
C GLN A 7 4.85 -6.94 -15.36
N LEU A 8 4.72 -5.68 -14.96
CA LEU A 8 4.06 -5.30 -13.71
C LEU A 8 2.60 -5.78 -13.62
N PRO A 9 1.74 -5.65 -14.65
CA PRO A 9 0.36 -6.13 -14.56
C PRO A 9 0.25 -7.62 -14.20
N ASP A 10 1.07 -8.45 -14.85
CA ASP A 10 1.07 -9.92 -14.66
C ASP A 10 1.55 -10.32 -13.25
N VAL A 11 2.39 -9.51 -12.62
CA VAL A 11 2.90 -9.73 -11.26
C VAL A 11 1.96 -9.15 -10.20
N LEU A 12 1.51 -7.92 -10.39
CA LEU A 12 0.74 -7.17 -9.39
C LEU A 12 -0.69 -7.67 -9.25
N GLY A 13 -1.34 -8.07 -10.36
CA GLY A 13 -2.72 -8.56 -10.36
C GLY A 13 -2.91 -9.71 -9.36
N PRO A 14 -2.19 -10.84 -9.51
CA PRO A 14 -2.31 -11.95 -8.57
C PRO A 14 -1.98 -11.59 -7.12
N VAL A 15 -0.94 -10.78 -6.88
CA VAL A 15 -0.54 -10.37 -5.51
C VAL A 15 -1.64 -9.56 -4.84
N ARG A 16 -2.25 -8.63 -5.59
CA ARG A 16 -3.39 -7.85 -5.13
C ARG A 16 -4.59 -8.75 -4.88
N ASP A 17 -4.98 -9.56 -5.86
CA ASP A 17 -6.21 -10.35 -5.79
C ASP A 17 -6.18 -11.34 -4.62
N PHE A 18 -5.00 -11.89 -4.30
CA PHE A 18 -4.83 -12.74 -3.13
C PHE A 18 -5.10 -12.00 -1.81
N TYR A 19 -4.61 -10.77 -1.66
CA TYR A 19 -4.87 -9.95 -0.48
C TYR A 19 -6.34 -9.47 -0.43
N VAL A 20 -6.87 -8.98 -1.54
CA VAL A 20 -8.26 -8.51 -1.65
C VAL A 20 -9.25 -9.64 -1.36
N SER A 21 -8.97 -10.86 -1.82
CA SER A 21 -9.78 -12.04 -1.49
C SER A 21 -9.81 -12.29 0.02
N ALA A 22 -8.67 -12.20 0.70
CA ALA A 22 -8.62 -12.35 2.17
C ALA A 22 -9.38 -11.24 2.90
N LEU A 23 -9.39 -10.01 2.37
CA LEU A 23 -10.18 -8.90 2.90
C LEU A 23 -11.69 -9.15 2.73
N LEU A 24 -12.11 -9.61 1.55
CA LEU A 24 -13.50 -9.98 1.27
C LEU A 24 -13.96 -11.18 2.11
N GLU A 25 -13.12 -12.19 2.29
CA GLU A 25 -13.40 -13.33 3.18
C GLU A 25 -13.58 -12.89 4.63
N ALA A 26 -12.74 -11.97 5.11
CA ALA A 26 -12.87 -11.40 6.45
C ALA A 26 -14.17 -10.58 6.61
N LEU A 27 -14.54 -9.81 5.59
CA LEU A 27 -15.80 -9.07 5.53
C LEU A 27 -17.00 -10.04 5.59
N ALA A 28 -17.03 -11.03 4.70
CA ALA A 28 -18.09 -12.03 4.62
C ALA A 28 -18.26 -12.80 5.94
N THR A 29 -17.15 -13.24 6.54
CA THR A 29 -17.15 -13.93 7.84
C THR A 29 -17.84 -13.13 8.94
N GLU A 30 -17.62 -11.81 8.97
CA GLU A 30 -18.23 -10.96 10.00
C GLU A 30 -19.71 -10.69 9.74
N LEU A 31 -20.08 -10.49 8.47
CA LEU A 31 -21.47 -10.33 8.03
C LEU A 31 -22.29 -11.59 8.32
N ASP A 32 -21.77 -12.78 7.98
CA ASP A 32 -22.41 -14.08 8.26
C ASP A 32 -22.57 -14.31 9.77
N GLY A 33 -21.64 -13.79 10.57
CA GLY A 33 -21.74 -13.76 12.02
C GLY A 33 -22.73 -12.73 12.57
N GLY A 34 -23.49 -12.03 11.72
CA GLY A 34 -24.50 -11.04 12.08
C GLY A 34 -23.92 -9.71 12.59
N ALA A 35 -22.69 -9.36 12.22
CA ALA A 35 -22.14 -8.04 12.52
C ALA A 35 -22.57 -7.00 11.48
N ASP A 36 -22.63 -5.74 11.91
CA ASP A 36 -22.59 -4.58 11.00
C ASP A 36 -21.12 -4.25 10.71
N VAL A 37 -20.75 -4.20 9.43
CA VAL A 37 -19.35 -4.01 9.00
C VAL A 37 -19.24 -2.79 8.12
N ASP A 38 -18.32 -1.89 8.49
CA ASP A 38 -17.94 -0.71 7.73
C ASP A 38 -16.55 -0.99 7.10
N PRO A 39 -16.47 -1.19 5.77
CA PRO A 39 -15.24 -1.56 5.10
C PRO A 39 -14.33 -0.34 4.91
N GLU A 40 -13.03 -0.60 5.06
CA GLU A 40 -11.94 0.35 4.83
C GLU A 40 -12.10 1.71 5.54
N PRO A 41 -12.50 1.74 6.83
CA PRO A 41 -12.91 2.96 7.50
C PRO A 41 -11.71 3.88 7.78
N VAL A 42 -11.94 5.18 7.63
CA VAL A 42 -10.96 6.20 8.03
C VAL A 42 -10.70 6.16 9.53
N ASP A 43 -9.43 6.21 9.92
CA ASP A 43 -8.98 6.35 11.30
C ASP A 43 -9.30 7.74 11.84
N ARG A 44 -10.07 7.78 12.93
CA ARG A 44 -10.57 9.01 13.53
C ARG A 44 -10.29 9.00 15.03
N ASP A 45 -10.16 10.19 15.59
CA ASP A 45 -10.08 10.36 17.04
C ASP A 45 -11.46 10.34 17.70
N VAL A 46 -11.46 10.50 19.02
CA VAL A 46 -12.69 10.48 19.83
C VAL A 46 -13.65 11.62 19.48
N ASP A 47 -13.14 12.71 18.89
CA ASP A 47 -13.92 13.86 18.42
C ASP A 47 -14.37 13.69 16.95
N GLY A 48 -14.07 12.54 16.34
CA GLY A 48 -14.39 12.24 14.95
C GLY A 48 -13.47 12.93 13.92
N ARG A 49 -12.38 13.58 14.34
CA ARG A 49 -11.41 14.19 13.43
C ARG A 49 -10.50 13.12 12.84
N VAL A 50 -10.07 13.31 11.60
CA VAL A 50 -9.16 12.37 10.93
C VAL A 50 -7.80 12.42 11.62
N ARG A 51 -7.36 11.27 12.16
CA ARG A 51 -6.00 11.14 12.71
C ARG A 51 -5.01 11.17 11.56
N ARG A 52 -3.89 11.86 11.76
CA ARG A 52 -2.80 11.94 10.79
C ARG A 52 -1.49 11.55 11.45
N ARG A 53 -0.63 10.83 10.72
CA ARG A 53 0.63 10.30 11.25
C ARG A 53 1.84 10.99 10.64
N THR A 54 2.81 11.26 11.50
CA THR A 54 4.14 11.74 11.11
C THR A 54 4.95 10.61 10.45
N PRO A 55 6.01 10.95 9.71
CA PRO A 55 6.48 12.30 9.36
C PRO A 55 5.74 12.96 8.19
N LEU A 56 4.99 12.22 7.37
CA LEU A 56 4.33 12.79 6.17
C LEU A 56 3.00 13.51 6.43
N ASN A 57 2.51 13.46 7.68
CA ASN A 57 1.22 14.00 8.10
C ASN A 57 0.09 13.48 7.19
N LEU A 58 -0.03 12.16 7.06
CA LEU A 58 -1.01 11.47 6.20
C LEU A 58 -2.10 10.79 7.04
N PRO A 59 -3.35 10.72 6.53
CA PRO A 59 -4.40 9.94 7.16
C PRO A 59 -4.15 8.43 7.01
N MET A 60 -4.98 7.61 7.65
CA MET A 60 -4.98 6.17 7.39
C MET A 60 -6.39 5.58 7.41
N ARG A 61 -6.52 4.40 6.84
CA ARG A 61 -7.67 3.52 6.95
C ARG A 61 -7.27 2.22 7.65
N HIS A 62 -8.25 1.57 8.25
CA HIS A 62 -8.15 0.19 8.72
C HIS A 62 -8.85 -0.71 7.71
N ASP A 63 -8.64 -2.02 7.80
CA ASP A 63 -9.30 -2.96 6.90
C ASP A 63 -10.81 -3.00 7.11
N LEU A 64 -11.25 -3.28 8.34
CA LEU A 64 -12.67 -3.37 8.70
C LEU A 64 -12.95 -2.73 10.07
N ARG A 65 -14.12 -2.11 10.20
CA ARG A 65 -14.73 -1.79 11.50
C ARG A 65 -15.98 -2.64 11.67
N VAL A 66 -15.95 -3.47 12.70
CA VAL A 66 -16.99 -4.46 13.00
C VAL A 66 -17.77 -4.00 14.22
N ARG A 67 -19.11 -3.98 14.12
CA ARG A 67 -20.03 -3.68 15.20
C ARG A 67 -20.92 -4.88 15.50
N ARG A 68 -20.86 -5.40 16.74
CA ARG A 68 -21.70 -6.52 17.20
C ARG A 68 -22.07 -6.33 18.66
N ALA A 69 -23.35 -6.50 18.99
CA ALA A 69 -23.89 -6.39 20.35
C ALA A 69 -23.41 -5.13 21.11
N GLY A 70 -23.44 -3.96 20.44
CA GLY A 70 -23.02 -2.69 21.02
C GLY A 70 -21.51 -2.48 21.15
N ARG A 71 -20.68 -3.44 20.72
CA ARG A 71 -19.21 -3.33 20.72
C ARG A 71 -18.71 -3.00 19.33
N THR A 72 -17.74 -2.09 19.24
CA THR A 72 -17.02 -1.76 18.00
C THR A 72 -15.58 -2.23 18.12
N ALA A 73 -15.08 -2.93 17.10
CA ALA A 73 -13.69 -3.33 17.00
C ALA A 73 -13.15 -3.01 15.59
N LEU A 74 -11.86 -2.70 15.53
CA LEU A 74 -11.12 -2.66 14.28
C LEU A 74 -10.53 -4.04 14.05
N ARG A 75 -10.71 -4.58 12.84
CA ARG A 75 -10.21 -5.89 12.47
C ARG A 75 -9.33 -5.75 11.24
N GLY A 76 -8.08 -6.15 11.38
CA GLY A 76 -7.16 -6.30 10.27
C GLY A 76 -7.30 -7.68 9.63
N VAL A 77 -6.97 -7.77 8.35
CA VAL A 77 -6.76 -9.04 7.66
C VAL A 77 -5.51 -9.69 8.26
N PRO A 78 -5.56 -10.97 8.67
CA PRO A 78 -4.39 -11.69 9.16
C PRO A 78 -3.25 -11.59 8.14
N GLY A 79 -2.00 -11.45 8.60
CA GLY A 79 -0.83 -11.23 7.75
C GLY A 79 -0.73 -12.24 6.60
N VAL A 80 -1.28 -11.87 5.45
CA VAL A 80 -1.30 -12.70 4.25
C VAL A 80 0.13 -12.76 3.75
N SER A 81 0.74 -13.95 3.85
CA SER A 81 2.08 -14.17 3.33
C SER A 81 2.06 -13.88 1.83
N GLY A 82 2.88 -12.92 1.38
CA GLY A 82 2.91 -12.50 -0.02
C GLY A 82 3.12 -13.65 -0.99
N LEU A 83 2.44 -13.60 -2.14
CA LEU A 83 2.63 -14.58 -3.22
C LEU A 83 4.09 -14.61 -3.65
N ARG A 84 4.60 -15.82 -3.92
CA ARG A 84 5.96 -16.03 -4.42
C ARG A 84 5.98 -15.85 -5.93
N PHE A 85 6.95 -15.08 -6.41
CA PHE A 85 7.24 -14.90 -7.83
C PHE A 85 8.73 -14.61 -8.03
N ALA A 86 9.22 -14.82 -9.25
CA ALA A 86 10.59 -14.47 -9.60
C ALA A 86 10.74 -12.93 -9.59
N PRO A 87 11.71 -12.36 -8.87
CA PRO A 87 11.86 -10.92 -8.81
C PRO A 87 12.05 -10.29 -10.19
N VAL A 88 11.34 -9.19 -10.44
CA VAL A 88 11.44 -8.41 -11.68
C VAL A 88 12.21 -7.12 -11.44
N SER A 89 12.96 -6.66 -12.43
CA SER A 89 13.69 -5.39 -12.34
C SER A 89 13.86 -4.73 -13.68
N GLY A 90 13.96 -3.41 -13.67
CA GLY A 90 14.17 -2.62 -14.87
C GLY A 90 13.94 -1.13 -14.63
N PRO A 91 14.14 -0.31 -15.67
CA PRO A 91 13.83 1.12 -15.60
C PRO A 91 12.32 1.34 -15.46
N ILE A 92 11.96 2.30 -14.60
CA ILE A 92 10.63 2.92 -14.53
C ILE A 92 10.62 4.18 -15.39
N THR A 93 11.71 4.94 -15.35
CA THR A 93 12.00 6.08 -16.23
C THR A 93 13.47 5.99 -16.66
N GLU A 94 13.96 6.98 -17.42
CA GLU A 94 15.38 7.06 -17.81
C GLU A 94 16.33 7.18 -16.60
N THR A 95 15.86 7.73 -15.48
CA THR A 95 16.68 8.04 -14.30
C THR A 95 16.31 7.23 -13.06
N VAL A 96 15.27 6.39 -13.15
CA VAL A 96 14.72 5.64 -12.02
C VAL A 96 14.65 4.16 -12.38
N ALA A 97 15.29 3.33 -11.57
CA ALA A 97 15.21 1.89 -11.67
C ALA A 97 14.48 1.29 -10.47
N ALA A 98 13.69 0.25 -10.72
CA ALA A 98 13.03 -0.50 -9.67
C ALA A 98 13.37 -1.99 -9.73
N ARG A 99 13.40 -2.59 -8.55
CA ARG A 99 13.48 -4.03 -8.34
C ARG A 99 12.37 -4.46 -7.39
N ILE A 100 11.60 -5.44 -7.80
CA ILE A 100 10.41 -5.90 -7.09
C ILE A 100 10.56 -7.40 -6.86
N ALA A 101 10.81 -7.75 -5.60
CA ALA A 101 10.80 -9.11 -5.09
C ALA A 101 9.43 -9.41 -4.43
N PRO A 102 9.13 -10.67 -4.09
CA PRO A 102 7.90 -11.03 -3.38
C PRO A 102 7.59 -10.15 -2.18
N PHE A 103 6.36 -9.65 -2.10
CA PHE A 103 5.89 -8.76 -1.02
C PHE A 103 4.41 -9.06 -0.69
N SER A 104 3.91 -8.52 0.41
CA SER A 104 2.48 -8.55 0.76
C SER A 104 1.81 -7.23 0.39
N TRP A 105 0.65 -7.28 -0.26
CA TRP A 105 -0.05 -6.07 -0.75
C TRP A 105 -0.44 -5.11 0.39
N GLY A 106 -0.86 -5.64 1.54
CA GLY A 106 -1.17 -4.84 2.74
C GLY A 106 0.05 -4.42 3.57
N ALA A 107 1.27 -4.82 3.16
CA ALA A 107 2.50 -4.49 3.87
C ALA A 107 3.70 -4.49 2.90
N VAL A 108 3.67 -3.57 1.94
CA VAL A 108 4.72 -3.39 0.95
C VAL A 108 5.91 -2.71 1.61
N GLU A 109 6.98 -3.45 1.85
CA GLU A 109 8.25 -2.88 2.30
C GLU A 109 9.00 -2.28 1.12
N ILE A 110 9.42 -1.03 1.26
CA ILE A 110 10.09 -0.26 0.22
C ILE A 110 11.36 0.36 0.78
N VAL A 111 12.48 0.15 0.09
CA VAL A 111 13.75 0.84 0.34
C VAL A 111 14.10 1.64 -0.89
N THR A 112 14.37 2.93 -0.72
CA THR A 112 14.76 3.82 -1.82
C THR A 112 16.13 4.43 -1.59
N ARG A 113 16.87 4.64 -2.68
CA ARG A 113 18.07 5.49 -2.69
C ARG A 113 17.79 6.72 -3.52
N CYS A 114 18.05 7.88 -2.94
CA CYS A 114 17.78 9.16 -3.59
C CYS A 114 19.08 9.78 -4.10
N ALA A 115 19.01 10.42 -5.26
CA ALA A 115 20.14 11.17 -5.82
C ALA A 115 20.47 12.42 -4.99
N VAL A 116 19.53 12.87 -4.17
CA VAL A 116 19.63 14.03 -3.29
C VAL A 116 19.55 13.62 -1.82
N SER A 117 20.27 14.32 -0.95
CA SER A 117 20.30 14.05 0.49
C SER A 117 18.98 14.38 1.21
N ALA A 118 18.18 15.29 0.65
CA ALA A 118 16.88 15.68 1.18
C ALA A 118 15.79 15.55 0.08
N PRO A 119 15.17 14.38 -0.07
CA PRO A 119 14.14 14.15 -1.09
C PRO A 119 12.88 14.97 -0.80
N ASN A 120 12.20 15.40 -1.86
CA ASN A 120 10.91 16.08 -1.74
C ASN A 120 9.79 15.04 -1.72
N TRP A 121 9.26 14.71 -0.54
CA TRP A 121 8.18 13.71 -0.41
C TRP A 121 6.78 14.20 -0.83
N THR A 122 6.66 15.41 -1.34
CA THR A 122 5.36 15.96 -1.79
C THR A 122 4.68 15.09 -2.84
N PRO A 123 5.35 14.56 -3.89
CA PRO A 123 4.72 13.69 -4.87
C PRO A 123 4.15 12.42 -4.24
N LEU A 124 4.87 11.78 -3.31
CA LEU A 124 4.39 10.62 -2.57
C LEU A 124 3.16 10.96 -1.70
N ARG A 125 3.16 12.12 -1.04
CA ARG A 125 1.99 12.59 -0.27
C ARG A 125 0.78 12.81 -1.16
N LEU A 126 0.95 13.43 -2.32
CA LEU A 126 -0.13 13.69 -3.26
C LEU A 126 -0.69 12.38 -3.84
N TRP A 127 0.19 11.46 -4.23
CA TRP A 127 -0.18 10.12 -4.66
C TRP A 127 -1.04 9.42 -3.59
N PHE A 128 -0.60 9.40 -2.33
CA PHE A 128 -1.36 8.73 -1.29
C PHE A 128 -2.73 9.38 -1.07
N LEU A 129 -2.81 10.72 -1.00
CA LEU A 129 -4.07 11.42 -0.78
C LEU A 129 -5.09 11.21 -1.91
N GLU A 130 -4.60 11.03 -3.14
CA GLU A 130 -5.38 10.71 -4.33
C GLU A 130 -5.94 9.27 -4.26
N TRP A 131 -5.12 8.31 -3.84
CA TRP A 131 -5.52 6.90 -3.68
C TRP A 131 -6.21 6.60 -2.34
N PHE A 132 -6.24 7.55 -1.42
CA PHE A 132 -7.00 7.48 -0.17
C PHE A 132 -8.50 7.78 -0.38
N GLN A 133 -8.85 8.47 -1.48
CA GLN A 133 -10.23 8.75 -1.86
C GLN A 133 -10.91 7.50 -2.41
N ALA A 134 -12.15 7.25 -2.00
CA ALA A 134 -12.91 6.09 -2.46
C ALA A 134 -13.10 6.12 -3.99
N ARG A 135 -12.87 4.95 -4.59
CA ARG A 135 -13.01 4.63 -6.02
C ARG A 135 -13.68 3.27 -6.11
N TYR A 136 -15.00 3.27 -6.11
CA TYR A 136 -15.75 2.05 -6.40
C TYR A 136 -15.40 1.57 -7.81
N GLY A 137 -14.94 0.34 -7.91
CA GLY A 137 -14.63 -0.32 -9.17
C GLY A 137 -15.39 -1.64 -9.26
N GLU A 138 -15.52 -2.16 -10.47
CA GLU A 138 -16.22 -3.43 -10.71
C GLU A 138 -15.46 -4.64 -10.12
N GLU A 139 -14.15 -4.51 -9.91
CA GLU A 139 -13.29 -5.59 -9.40
C GLU A 139 -13.60 -6.00 -7.96
N SER A 140 -14.14 -5.09 -7.14
CA SER A 140 -14.43 -5.33 -5.71
C SER A 140 -15.52 -4.36 -5.23
N PRO A 141 -16.79 -4.58 -5.62
CA PRO A 141 -17.86 -3.60 -5.39
C PRO A 141 -18.18 -3.38 -3.90
N ASP A 142 -17.83 -4.35 -3.04
CA ASP A 142 -18.02 -4.28 -1.59
C ASP A 142 -16.88 -3.53 -0.87
N LEU A 143 -15.87 -3.07 -1.62
CA LEU A 143 -14.71 -2.33 -1.13
C LEU A 143 -14.61 -0.96 -1.81
N LEU A 144 -13.80 -0.08 -1.23
CA LEU A 144 -13.66 1.32 -1.62
C LEU A 144 -12.56 1.56 -2.67
N GLY A 145 -11.73 0.58 -3.00
CA GLY A 145 -10.64 0.73 -3.98
C GLY A 145 -9.53 1.69 -3.52
N VAL A 146 -9.17 1.67 -2.24
CA VAL A 146 -8.31 2.69 -1.59
C VAL A 146 -7.00 2.15 -1.03
N ALA A 147 -5.99 3.00 -0.99
CA ALA A 147 -4.77 2.78 -0.21
C ALA A 147 -5.02 3.12 1.27
N HIS A 148 -4.48 2.31 2.17
CA HIS A 148 -4.79 2.40 3.60
C HIS A 148 -3.79 3.22 4.38
N ARG A 149 -2.49 3.00 4.14
CA ARG A 149 -1.46 3.57 5.01
C ARG A 149 -0.13 3.71 4.28
N VAL A 150 0.59 4.77 4.63
CA VAL A 150 2.02 4.95 4.31
C VAL A 150 2.73 5.27 5.62
N GLU A 151 3.75 4.49 5.92
CA GLU A 151 4.66 4.71 7.04
C GLU A 151 6.05 5.08 6.51
N GLY A 152 6.75 5.95 7.24
CA GLY A 152 8.01 6.56 6.80
C GLY A 152 7.81 7.98 6.26
N PRO A 153 8.85 8.59 5.66
CA PRO A 153 10.21 8.06 5.51
C PRO A 153 10.90 7.77 6.85
N ALA A 154 11.55 6.61 6.96
CA ALA A 154 12.54 6.33 8.00
C ALA A 154 13.94 6.29 7.37
N PRO A 155 14.95 6.98 7.92
CA PRO A 155 16.31 6.92 7.38
C PRO A 155 16.90 5.51 7.55
N THR A 156 17.71 5.09 6.58
CA THR A 156 18.52 3.86 6.59
C THR A 156 19.98 4.23 6.32
N GLN A 157 20.90 3.24 6.28
CA GLN A 157 22.30 3.53 5.97
C GLN A 157 22.51 4.08 4.55
N GLY A 158 21.66 3.68 3.59
CA GLY A 158 21.83 4.01 2.17
C GLY A 158 20.72 4.85 1.55
N GLY A 159 19.70 5.24 2.32
CA GLY A 159 18.54 5.95 1.81
C GLY A 159 17.36 5.93 2.76
N TRP A 160 16.17 5.57 2.28
CA TRP A 160 14.93 5.70 3.03
C TRP A 160 14.09 4.43 2.97
N ARG A 161 13.40 4.14 4.08
CA ARG A 161 12.48 3.02 4.19
C ARG A 161 11.05 3.52 4.37
N PHE A 162 10.13 2.80 3.73
CA PHE A 162 8.70 2.96 3.85
C PHE A 162 8.02 1.61 4.00
N THR A 163 6.85 1.63 4.63
CA THR A 163 5.90 0.52 4.58
C THR A 163 4.59 1.07 4.04
N VAL A 164 4.04 0.44 3.01
CA VAL A 164 2.79 0.87 2.38
C VAL A 164 1.76 -0.23 2.45
N ASP A 165 0.59 0.10 2.96
CA ASP A 165 -0.60 -0.74 2.93
C ASP A 165 -1.48 -0.24 1.78
N LEU A 166 -1.53 -1.01 0.70
CA LEU A 166 -2.24 -0.63 -0.52
C LEU A 166 -3.74 -0.91 -0.44
N GLY A 167 -4.23 -1.52 0.64
CA GLY A 167 -5.65 -1.81 0.81
C GLY A 167 -6.26 -2.52 -0.39
N SER A 168 -7.46 -2.10 -0.79
CA SER A 168 -8.15 -2.62 -1.98
C SER A 168 -7.80 -1.90 -3.28
N ALA A 169 -6.85 -0.94 -3.26
CA ALA A 169 -6.47 -0.18 -4.45
C ALA A 169 -6.04 -1.07 -5.62
N SER A 170 -6.29 -0.63 -6.85
CA SER A 170 -5.96 -1.37 -8.06
C SER A 170 -4.47 -1.32 -8.40
N ALA A 171 -4.00 -2.20 -9.30
CA ALA A 171 -2.59 -2.22 -9.73
C ALA A 171 -2.04 -0.87 -10.24
N PRO A 172 -2.83 0.00 -10.93
CA PRO A 172 -2.43 1.37 -11.23
C PRO A 172 -1.98 2.21 -10.03
N CYS A 173 -2.52 1.95 -8.83
CA CYS A 173 -2.07 2.61 -7.59
C CYS A 173 -0.58 2.35 -7.32
N PHE A 174 -0.16 1.09 -7.43
CA PHE A 174 1.24 0.70 -7.25
C PHE A 174 2.15 1.33 -8.30
N MET A 175 1.74 1.34 -9.58
CA MET A 175 2.55 1.94 -10.65
C MET A 175 2.71 3.45 -10.45
N ALA A 176 1.64 4.16 -10.07
CA ALA A 176 1.70 5.57 -9.75
C ALA A 176 2.56 5.86 -8.51
N MET A 177 2.67 4.92 -7.58
CA MET A 177 3.56 5.03 -6.41
C MET A 177 5.03 5.05 -6.83
N LEU A 178 5.42 4.19 -7.77
CA LEU A 178 6.79 4.15 -8.29
C LEU A 178 7.17 5.47 -8.97
N ASP A 179 6.26 6.03 -9.78
CA ASP A 179 6.43 7.35 -10.38
C ASP A 179 6.58 8.44 -9.30
N ALA A 180 5.75 8.40 -8.25
CA ALA A 180 5.81 9.34 -7.14
C ALA A 180 7.16 9.30 -6.40
N PHE A 181 7.76 8.12 -6.21
CA PHE A 181 9.12 8.00 -5.68
C PHE A 181 10.17 8.59 -6.63
N GLY A 182 10.05 8.34 -7.93
CA GLY A 182 10.92 8.95 -8.94
C GLY A 182 10.88 10.47 -8.89
N ARG A 183 9.67 11.05 -8.87
CA ARG A 183 9.44 12.49 -8.74
C ARG A 183 9.90 13.06 -7.40
N ALA A 184 9.98 12.24 -6.35
CA ALA A 184 10.56 12.63 -5.07
C ALA A 184 12.09 12.70 -5.09
N GLY A 185 12.73 12.23 -6.18
CA GLY A 185 14.19 12.20 -6.34
C GLY A 185 14.83 10.85 -6.03
N CYS A 186 14.04 9.77 -5.94
CA CYS A 186 14.56 8.42 -5.79
C CYS A 186 15.09 7.92 -7.14
N ALA A 187 16.32 7.41 -7.17
CA ALA A 187 16.94 6.81 -8.36
C ALA A 187 16.86 5.28 -8.35
N GLU A 188 16.88 4.66 -7.17
CA GLU A 188 16.68 3.22 -7.01
C GLU A 188 15.51 2.97 -6.05
N ILE A 189 14.62 2.06 -6.42
CA ILE A 189 13.49 1.60 -5.62
C ILE A 189 13.57 0.08 -5.48
N ARG A 190 13.57 -0.44 -4.25
CA ARG A 190 13.57 -1.88 -3.95
C ARG A 190 12.32 -2.21 -3.15
N ILE A 191 11.59 -3.23 -3.58
CA ILE A 191 10.33 -3.66 -2.98
C ILE A 191 10.41 -5.13 -2.60
N GLY A 192 9.91 -5.49 -1.42
CA GLY A 192 9.88 -6.88 -0.95
C GLY A 192 11.26 -7.42 -0.55
N GLU A 193 12.23 -6.53 -0.38
CA GLU A 193 13.58 -6.86 0.08
C GLU A 193 13.78 -6.23 1.46
N THR A 194 14.01 -7.06 2.48
CA THR A 194 14.55 -6.58 3.75
C THR A 194 16.01 -6.22 3.52
N GLU A 195 16.43 -5.06 4.04
CA GLU A 195 17.83 -4.63 4.00
C GLU A 195 18.66 -5.73 4.68
N THR A 196 19.45 -6.48 3.91
CA THR A 196 20.40 -7.44 4.48
C THR A 196 21.34 -6.64 5.36
N ALA A 197 21.34 -6.91 6.66
CA ALA A 197 22.34 -6.37 7.55
C ALA A 197 23.72 -6.72 6.97
N LEU A 198 24.47 -5.70 6.56
CA LEU A 198 25.88 -5.83 6.22
C LEU A 198 26.69 -6.13 7.48
#